data_AF-A0A1H3FQI0-F1
#
_entry.id   AF-A0A1H3FQI0-F1
#
_cell.length_a   1.000
_cell.length_b   1.000
_cell.length_c   1.000
_cell.angle_alpha   90.00
_cell.angle_beta   90.00
_cell.angle_gamma   90.00
#
_symmetry.space_group_name_H-M   'P 1'
#
loop_
_entity.id
_entity.type
_entity.pdbx_description
1 polymer ?
#
loop_
_entity_poly.entity_id
_entity_poly.type
_entity_poly.pdbx_seq_one_letter_code
_entity_poly.pdbx_strand_id
1 'polypeptide(L)'
;MTEGAGLPLAVAIDGANRHDMKLTRTTLEAIIVPRPAPTPETPQGLCLDAGYDYDEVRAIAEEFGFTPHIRSRGEEVEAIVRHPDFKPRRWVVERTHSWMNRFRRLLVRWEKRDDTYLAMIHLALGIITWRATGILG
;
A
#
# COMPACT_ATOMS: atom_id res chain seq x y z
N MET A 1 2.69 1.19 0.04
CA MET A 1 2.17 0.16 0.97
C MET A 1 1.79 0.80 2.30
N THR A 2 0.70 0.34 2.92
CA THR A 2 0.22 0.81 4.22
C THR A 2 -0.05 -0.36 5.16
N GLU A 3 -0.03 -0.12 6.47
CA GLU A 3 -0.60 -1.06 7.45
C GLU A 3 -2.13 -0.94 7.53
N GLY A 4 -2.77 -1.74 8.39
CA GLY A 4 -4.23 -1.89 8.47
C GLY A 4 -5.03 -0.63 8.88
N ALA A 5 -4.41 0.35 9.52
CA ALA A 5 -4.98 1.67 9.81
C ALA A 5 -4.66 2.74 8.75
N GLY A 6 -3.85 2.40 7.74
CA GLY A 6 -3.50 3.28 6.62
C GLY A 6 -2.21 4.06 6.80
N LEU A 7 -1.41 3.80 7.84
CA LEU A 7 -0.09 4.41 7.98
C LEU A 7 0.84 3.87 6.88
N PRO A 8 1.55 4.76 6.17
CA PRO A 8 2.49 4.35 5.13
C PRO A 8 3.68 3.60 5.73
N LEU A 9 3.97 2.41 5.20
CA LEU A 9 5.13 1.60 5.60
C LEU A 9 6.28 1.65 4.59
N ALA A 10 5.94 1.79 3.31
CA ALA A 10 6.89 1.78 2.21
C ALA A 10 6.31 2.47 0.98
N VAL A 11 7.18 2.99 0.13
CA VAL A 11 6.82 3.56 -1.17
C VAL A 11 7.93 3.26 -2.18
N ALA A 12 7.52 2.93 -3.39
CA ALA A 12 8.39 2.82 -4.56
C ALA A 12 7.77 3.62 -5.71
N ILE A 13 8.61 4.17 -6.58
CA ILE A 13 8.18 4.90 -7.77
C ILE A 13 8.84 4.29 -9.01
N ASP A 14 8.11 4.26 -10.12
CA ASP A 14 8.65 3.97 -11.45
C ASP A 14 7.90 4.83 -12.49
N GLY A 15 8.33 4.81 -13.74
CA GLY A 15 7.63 5.46 -14.83
C GLY A 15 6.26 4.84 -15.11
N ALA A 16 5.30 5.66 -15.53
CA ALA A 16 3.92 5.23 -15.82
C ALA A 16 3.78 4.20 -16.96
N ASN A 17 4.85 3.96 -17.74
CA ASN A 17 4.87 2.96 -18.82
C ASN A 17 5.20 1.55 -18.33
N ARG A 18 5.43 1.37 -17.02
CA ARG A 18 5.77 0.08 -16.40
C ARG A 18 4.53 -0.52 -15.75
N HIS A 19 4.40 -1.83 -15.85
CA HIS A 19 3.31 -2.54 -15.18
C HIS A 19 3.56 -2.55 -13.67
N ASP A 20 2.59 -2.07 -12.89
CA ASP A 20 2.68 -1.90 -11.43
C ASP A 20 3.16 -3.16 -10.68
N MET A 21 2.81 -4.35 -11.16
CA MET A 21 3.31 -5.63 -10.62
C MET A 21 4.84 -5.66 -10.43
N LYS A 22 5.60 -4.97 -11.30
CA LYS A 22 7.06 -4.94 -11.23
C LYS A 22 7.60 -4.15 -10.04
N LEU A 23 6.78 -3.31 -9.43
CA LEU A 23 7.12 -2.58 -8.20
C LEU A 23 6.85 -3.38 -6.93
N THR A 24 6.25 -4.56 -7.00
CA THR A 24 5.87 -5.36 -5.82
C THR A 24 7.08 -5.61 -4.91
N ARG A 25 8.14 -6.23 -5.44
CA ARG A 25 9.35 -6.53 -4.68
C ARG A 25 9.97 -5.27 -4.10
N THR A 26 10.25 -4.27 -4.95
CA THR A 26 10.85 -3.00 -4.53
C THR A 26 10.04 -2.33 -3.41
N THR A 27 8.71 -2.41 -3.47
CA THR A 27 7.84 -1.85 -2.44
C THR A 27 7.94 -2.61 -1.13
N LEU A 28 8.01 -3.95 -1.15
CA LEU A 28 8.15 -4.76 0.07
C LEU A 28 9.56 -4.64 0.69
N GLU A 29 10.60 -4.52 -0.13
CA GLU A 29 11.97 -4.27 0.34
C GLU A 29 12.14 -2.89 0.97
N ALA A 30 11.35 -1.91 0.53
CA ALA A 30 11.37 -0.55 1.06
C ALA A 30 10.64 -0.37 2.40
N ILE A 31 10.17 -1.45 3.04
CA ILE A 31 9.56 -1.38 4.38
C ILE A 31 10.63 -0.98 5.39
N ILE A 32 10.45 0.22 5.97
CA ILE A 32 11.46 0.84 6.84
C ILE A 32 11.36 0.39 8.32
N VAL A 33 10.28 -0.30 8.68
CA VAL A 33 10.05 -0.77 10.05
C VAL A 33 10.18 -2.29 10.14
N PRO A 34 10.78 -2.83 11.22
CA PRO A 34 10.80 -4.27 11.45
C PRO A 34 9.39 -4.86 11.43
N ARG A 35 9.21 -5.92 10.64
CA ARG A 35 7.97 -6.69 10.62
C ARG A 35 8.01 -7.76 11.72
N PRO A 36 6.94 -7.94 12.51
CA PRO A 36 6.85 -9.11 13.38
C PRO A 36 6.80 -10.38 12.52
N ALA A 37 7.42 -11.45 13.00
CA ALA A 37 7.39 -12.73 12.31
C ALA A 37 5.95 -13.26 12.24
N PRO A 38 5.46 -13.68 11.06
CA PRO A 38 4.13 -14.24 10.93
C PRO A 38 4.03 -15.60 11.65
N THR A 39 2.92 -15.86 12.32
CA THR A 39 2.60 -17.19 12.90
C THR A 39 1.27 -17.71 12.35
N PRO A 40 0.96 -19.02 12.47
CA PRO A 40 -0.34 -19.56 12.08
C PRO A 40 -1.53 -18.86 12.77
N GLU A 41 -1.36 -18.41 14.01
CA GLU A 41 -2.36 -17.68 14.79
C GLU A 41 -2.43 -16.20 14.42
N THR A 42 -1.34 -15.65 13.89
CA THR A 42 -1.19 -14.25 13.50
C THR A 42 -0.62 -14.11 12.08
N PRO A 43 -1.34 -14.60 11.06
CA PRO A 43 -0.89 -14.49 9.68
C PRO A 43 -0.92 -13.02 9.23
N GLN A 44 -0.05 -12.69 8.29
CA GLN A 44 0.01 -11.34 7.72
C GLN A 44 -0.51 -11.34 6.30
N GLY A 45 -1.65 -10.70 6.08
CA GLY A 45 -2.25 -10.59 4.76
C GLY A 45 -1.66 -9.42 3.96
N LEU A 46 -1.45 -9.63 2.66
CA LEU A 46 -1.12 -8.57 1.69
C LEU A 46 -2.30 -8.35 0.75
N CYS A 47 -2.99 -7.23 0.90
CA CYS A 47 -4.13 -6.90 0.04
C CYS A 47 -3.65 -6.20 -1.22
N LEU A 48 -4.05 -6.71 -2.38
CA LEU A 48 -3.61 -6.25 -3.69
C LEU A 48 -4.82 -6.10 -4.62
N ASP A 49 -4.68 -5.23 -5.62
CA ASP A 49 -5.68 -5.11 -6.68
C ASP A 49 -5.67 -6.34 -7.60
N ALA A 50 -6.77 -6.60 -8.31
CA ALA A 50 -6.86 -7.61 -9.36
C ALA A 50 -5.79 -7.43 -10.45
N GLY A 51 -5.35 -6.19 -10.70
CA GLY A 51 -4.22 -5.90 -11.59
C GLY A 51 -2.86 -6.46 -11.12
N TYR A 52 -2.78 -7.06 -9.93
CA TYR A 52 -1.59 -7.74 -9.42
C TYR A 52 -1.72 -9.27 -9.45
N ASP A 53 -2.72 -9.81 -10.15
CA ASP A 53 -2.93 -11.27 -10.26
C ASP A 53 -1.93 -11.94 -11.20
N TYR A 54 -0.71 -12.11 -10.70
CA TYR A 54 0.39 -12.78 -11.40
C TYR A 54 1.10 -13.75 -10.45
N ASP A 55 1.57 -14.89 -10.98
CA ASP A 55 2.32 -15.88 -10.21
C ASP A 55 3.59 -15.28 -9.58
N GLU A 56 4.27 -14.38 -10.30
CA GLU A 56 5.44 -13.64 -9.81
C GLU A 56 5.09 -12.84 -8.54
N VAL A 57 3.94 -12.18 -8.51
CA VAL A 57 3.49 -11.39 -7.36
C VAL A 57 3.15 -12.29 -6.18
N ARG A 58 2.50 -13.43 -6.43
CA ARG A 58 2.16 -14.42 -5.39
C ARG A 58 3.42 -15.01 -4.77
N ALA A 59 4.39 -15.40 -5.59
CA ALA A 59 5.68 -15.89 -5.13
C ALA A 59 6.45 -14.85 -4.29
N ILE A 60 6.45 -13.58 -4.73
CA ILE A 60 7.05 -12.48 -3.95
C ILE A 60 6.31 -12.30 -2.62
N ALA A 61 4.98 -12.32 -2.60
CA ALA A 61 4.23 -12.19 -1.35
C ALA A 61 4.59 -13.30 -0.36
N GLU A 62 4.65 -14.55 -0.82
CA GLU A 62 5.03 -15.71 -0.01
C GLU A 62 6.46 -15.63 0.50
N GLU A 63 7.42 -15.22 -0.34
CA GLU A 63 8.82 -15.01 0.05
C GLU A 63 8.95 -14.02 1.21
N PHE A 64 8.14 -12.95 1.20
CA PHE A 64 8.12 -11.94 2.27
C PHE A 64 7.25 -12.35 3.48
N GLY A 65 6.70 -13.57 3.48
CA GLY A 65 5.88 -14.11 4.56
C GLY A 65 4.45 -13.54 4.61
N PHE A 66 3.92 -13.09 3.48
CA PHE A 66 2.54 -12.62 3.37
C PHE A 66 1.62 -13.66 2.73
N THR A 67 0.36 -13.66 3.17
CA THR A 67 -0.74 -14.32 2.46
C THR A 67 -1.35 -13.33 1.45
N PRO A 68 -1.24 -13.54 0.13
CA PRO A 68 -1.78 -12.63 -0.85
C PRO A 68 -3.31 -12.70 -0.86
N HIS A 69 -3.94 -11.53 -0.79
CA HIS A 69 -5.39 -11.34 -0.95
C HIS A 69 -5.60 -10.46 -2.17
N ILE A 70 -5.72 -11.11 -3.33
CA ILE A 70 -6.02 -10.49 -4.61
C ILE A 70 -7.51 -10.71 -4.86
N ARG A 71 -8.30 -9.63 -4.78
CA ARG A 71 -9.74 -9.68 -5.08
C ARG A 71 -10.11 -8.50 -5.98
N SER A 72 -11.00 -8.76 -6.92
CA SER A 72 -11.61 -7.71 -7.71
C SER A 72 -12.59 -6.88 -6.87
N ARG A 73 -12.82 -5.63 -7.28
CA ARG A 73 -13.81 -4.74 -6.66
C ARG A 73 -15.22 -5.37 -6.64
N GLY A 74 -15.57 -6.15 -7.66
CA GLY A 74 -16.86 -6.84 -7.74
C GLY A 74 -17.01 -7.91 -6.66
N GLU A 75 -15.99 -8.72 -6.45
CA GLU A 75 -15.98 -9.78 -5.43
C GLU A 75 -16.01 -9.23 -4.00
N GLU A 76 -15.34 -8.09 -3.74
CA GLU A 76 -15.45 -7.43 -2.43
C GLU A 76 -16.87 -6.90 -2.19
N VAL A 77 -17.50 -6.26 -3.17
CA VAL A 77 -18.88 -5.77 -3.05
C VAL A 77 -19.85 -6.94 -2.82
N GLU A 78 -19.70 -8.02 -3.58
CA GLU A 78 -20.54 -9.21 -3.43
C GLU A 78 -20.31 -9.89 -2.07
N ALA A 79 -19.07 -9.90 -1.56
CA ALA A 79 -18.75 -10.41 -0.23
C ALA A 79 -19.36 -9.55 0.88
N ILE A 80 -19.38 -8.21 0.74
CA ILE A 80 -20.05 -7.31 1.69
C ILE A 80 -21.56 -7.59 1.72
N VAL A 81 -22.18 -7.76 0.54
CA VAL A 81 -23.62 -8.04 0.42
C VAL A 81 -23.96 -9.40 1.04
N ARG A 82 -23.13 -10.43 0.81
CA ARG A 82 -23.36 -11.79 1.31
C ARG A 82 -22.97 -11.98 2.79
N HIS A 83 -21.99 -11.22 3.28
CA HIS A 83 -21.44 -11.33 4.62
C HIS A 83 -21.32 -9.94 5.25
N PRO A 84 -22.32 -9.50 6.05
CA PRO A 84 -22.33 -8.17 6.67
C PRO A 84 -21.12 -7.87 7.57
N ASP A 85 -20.51 -8.91 8.15
CA ASP A 85 -19.31 -8.80 8.99
C ASP A 85 -18.01 -8.70 8.18
N PHE A 86 -18.09 -8.78 6.84
CA PHE A 86 -16.93 -8.68 5.98
C PHE A 86 -16.34 -7.27 6.04
N LYS A 87 -15.07 -7.18 6.45
CA LYS A 87 -14.32 -5.94 6.47
C LYS A 87 -13.57 -5.77 5.15
N PRO A 88 -14.02 -4.88 4.24
CA PRO A 88 -13.23 -4.55 3.07
C PRO A 88 -11.89 -3.97 3.51
N ARG A 89 -10.81 -4.42 2.87
CA ARG A 89 -9.44 -4.08 3.30
C ARG A 89 -8.80 -3.06 2.37
N ARG A 90 -9.33 -2.91 1.16
CA ARG A 90 -8.80 -2.03 0.11
C ARG A 90 -8.99 -0.54 0.38
N TRP A 91 -10.08 -0.14 1.04
CA TRP A 91 -10.35 1.28 1.32
C TRP A 91 -9.24 1.95 2.14
N VAL A 92 -8.47 1.16 2.90
CA VAL A 92 -7.37 1.64 3.74
C VAL A 92 -6.28 2.33 2.90
N VAL A 93 -5.78 1.67 1.86
CA VAL A 93 -4.73 2.25 1.00
C VAL A 93 -5.27 3.40 0.15
N GLU A 94 -6.54 3.31 -0.28
CA GLU A 94 -7.22 4.36 -1.04
C GLU A 94 -7.40 5.63 -0.22
N ARG A 95 -7.70 5.51 1.09
CA ARG A 95 -7.75 6.63 2.02
C ARG A 95 -6.40 7.34 2.11
N THR A 96 -5.32 6.59 2.26
CA THR A 96 -3.96 7.17 2.32
C THR A 96 -3.60 7.87 1.02
N HIS A 97 -3.97 7.30 -0.12
CA HIS A 97 -3.83 7.94 -1.42
C HIS A 97 -4.66 9.25 -1.51
N SER A 98 -5.89 9.26 -0.98
CA SER A 98 -6.72 10.47 -0.89
C SER A 98 -6.06 11.57 -0.06
N TRP A 99 -5.36 11.23 1.03
CA TRP A 99 -4.59 12.21 1.80
C TRP A 99 -3.40 12.76 1.02
N MET A 100 -2.68 11.93 0.27
CA MET A 100 -1.60 12.38 -0.62
C MET A 100 -2.11 13.36 -1.68
N ASN A 101 -3.30 13.12 -2.23
CA ASN A 101 -3.93 14.01 -3.23
C ASN A 101 -4.25 15.42 -2.68
N ARG A 102 -4.26 15.63 -1.36
CA ARG A 102 -4.42 16.96 -0.74
C ARG A 102 -3.15 17.79 -0.76
N PHE A 103 -1.99 17.19 -1.03
CA PHE A 103 -0.75 17.90 -1.24
C PHE A 103 -0.67 18.33 -2.71
N ARG A 104 -1.03 19.60 -2.99
CA ARG A 104 -1.05 20.14 -4.37
C ARG A 104 0.26 19.93 -5.14
N ARG A 105 1.40 19.90 -4.43
CA ARG A 105 2.73 19.66 -5.00
C ARG A 105 2.92 18.22 -5.52
N LEU A 106 2.17 17.26 -4.99
CA LEU A 106 2.20 15.85 -5.43
C LEU A 106 1.11 15.54 -6.45
N LEU A 107 -0.04 16.20 -6.36
CA LEU A 107 -1.16 16.00 -7.29
C LEU A 107 -0.75 16.23 -8.75
N VAL A 108 0.08 17.25 -8.98
CA VAL A 108 0.73 17.48 -10.28
C VAL A 108 2.23 17.31 -10.08
N ARG A 109 2.83 16.38 -10.83
CA ARG A 109 4.28 16.17 -10.78
C ARG A 109 5.00 17.34 -11.48
N TRP A 110 5.54 18.25 -10.68
CA TRP A 110 6.41 19.34 -11.14
C TRP A 110 7.88 18.94 -11.24
N GLU A 111 8.29 17.95 -10.43
CA GLU A 111 9.68 17.52 -10.34
C GLU A 111 10.13 16.78 -11.60
N LYS A 112 11.21 17.28 -12.22
CA LYS A 112 11.81 16.66 -13.42
C LYS A 112 12.61 15.41 -13.09
N ARG A 113 13.28 15.40 -11.93
CA ARG A 113 14.00 14.24 -11.42
C ARG A 113 13.09 13.38 -10.57
N ASP A 114 13.34 12.08 -10.60
CA ASP A 114 12.65 11.06 -9.81
C ASP A 114 13.04 11.13 -8.32
N ASP A 115 14.31 11.36 -8.01
CA ASP A 115 14.80 11.50 -6.63
C ASP A 115 14.15 12.67 -5.87
N THR A 116 14.03 13.85 -6.50
CA THR A 116 13.32 14.98 -5.90
C THR A 116 11.83 14.69 -5.72
N TYR A 117 11.21 13.96 -6.65
CA TYR A 117 9.81 13.56 -6.52
C TYR A 117 9.61 12.59 -5.37
N LEU A 118 10.49 11.59 -5.24
CA LEU A 118 10.48 10.63 -4.14
C LEU A 118 10.66 11.33 -2.79
N ALA A 119 11.57 12.30 -2.69
CA ALA A 119 11.74 13.11 -1.49
C ALA A 119 10.46 13.86 -1.09
N MET A 120 9.74 14.44 -2.06
CA MET A 120 8.45 15.10 -1.80
C MET A 120 7.37 14.12 -1.34
N ILE A 121 7.35 12.90 -1.87
CA ILE A 121 6.45 11.84 -1.42
C ILE A 121 6.77 11.47 0.03
N HIS A 122 8.04 11.23 0.36
CA HIS A 122 8.44 10.93 1.74
C HIS A 122 8.06 12.05 2.71
N LEU A 123 8.22 13.32 2.33
CA LEU A 123 7.79 14.45 3.13
C LEU A 123 6.27 14.41 3.41
N ALA A 124 5.45 14.16 2.38
CA ALA A 124 4.00 14.08 2.56
C ALA A 124 3.59 12.87 3.42
N LEU A 125 4.19 11.69 3.19
CA LEU A 125 3.95 10.49 3.98
C LEU A 125 4.37 10.69 5.45
N GLY A 126 5.48 11.40 5.69
CA GLY A 126 5.91 11.79 7.03
C GLY A 126 4.88 12.69 7.72
N ILE A 127 4.36 13.71 7.03
CA ILE A 127 3.30 14.59 7.56
C ILE A 127 2.00 13.82 7.84
N ILE A 128 1.62 12.88 6.96
CA ILE A 128 0.46 12.01 7.17
C ILE A 128 0.63 11.16 8.43
N THR A 129 1.77 10.50 8.56
CA THR A 129 2.09 9.65 9.71
C THR A 129 2.12 10.45 11.00
N TRP A 130 2.73 11.64 10.96
CA TRP A 130 2.78 12.59 12.07
C TRP A 130 1.38 12.98 12.56
N ARG A 131 0.47 13.30 11.64
CA ARG A 131 -0.91 13.69 11.99
C ARG A 131 -1.75 12.52 12.48
N ALA A 132 -1.53 11.33 11.95
CA ALA A 132 -2.30 10.14 12.30
C ALA A 132 -1.91 9.54 13.66
N THR A 133 -0.67 9.75 14.10
CA THR A 133 -0.15 9.19 15.36
C THR A 133 -0.40 10.08 16.59
N GLY A 134 -0.76 11.35 16.40
CA GLY A 134 -1.10 12.26 17.51
C GLY A 134 0.07 12.61 18.44
N ILE A 135 1.33 12.43 17.99
CA ILE A 135 2.54 12.55 18.83
C ILE A 135 2.77 14.00 19.35
N LEU A 136 2.08 15.00 18.81
CA LEU A 136 1.92 16.34 19.42
C LEU A 136 0.47 16.82 19.23
N GLY A 137 -0.42 16.46 20.16
CA GLY A 137 -1.81 16.94 20.20
C GLY A 137 -2.67 16.17 21.20
#